data_AF-A0A6G2VFP8-F1
#
_entry.id   AF-A0A6G2VFP8-F1
#
_cell.length_a   1.000
_cell.length_b   1.000
_cell.length_c   1.000
_cell.angle_alpha   90.00
_cell.angle_beta   90.00
_cell.angle_gamma   90.00
#
_symmetry.space_group_name_H-M   'P 1'
#
loop_
_entity.id
_entity.type
_entity.pdbx_description
1 polymer ?
#
loop_
_entity_poly.entity_id
_entity_poly.type
_entity_poly.pdbx_seq_one_letter_code
_entity_poly.pdbx_strand_id
1 'polypeptide(L)'
;SRRGADAPGAAELGAELREMGAEATFASCDVADRDALASLLAAVPADHPLTAVIHTAGALDDGTVTALTPERLDTVLRPKAD
;
A
#
# COMPACT_ATOMS: atom_id res chain seq x y z
N SER A 1 0.85 -0.92 -2.37
CA SER A 1 2.28 -1.22 -2.04
C SER A 1 3.11 -0.66 -3.17
N ARG A 2 4.25 -0.02 -2.89
CA ARG A 2 5.14 0.51 -3.95
C ARG A 2 5.76 -0.56 -4.85
N ARG A 3 5.74 -1.84 -4.43
CA ARG A 3 6.29 -2.96 -5.22
C ARG A 3 5.21 -3.82 -5.87
N GLY A 4 3.94 -3.70 -5.45
CA GLY A 4 2.85 -4.52 -6.00
C GLY A 4 3.16 -6.02 -6.03
N ALA A 5 2.92 -6.65 -7.18
CA ALA A 5 3.20 -8.06 -7.44
C ALA A 5 4.69 -8.45 -7.36
N ASP A 6 5.61 -7.48 -7.47
CA ASP A 6 7.05 -7.71 -7.34
C ASP A 6 7.52 -7.71 -5.87
N ALA A 7 6.60 -7.56 -4.91
CA ALA A 7 6.93 -7.65 -3.51
C ALA A 7 7.31 -9.09 -3.12
N PRO A 8 8.32 -9.29 -2.26
CA PRO A 8 8.63 -10.60 -1.69
C PRO A 8 7.36 -11.24 -1.08
N GLY A 9 7.07 -12.49 -1.47
CA GLY A 9 5.92 -13.26 -0.98
C GLY A 9 4.58 -12.94 -1.66
N ALA A 10 4.48 -11.95 -2.56
CA ALA A 10 3.20 -11.60 -3.21
C ALA A 10 2.64 -12.75 -4.07
N ALA A 11 3.51 -13.47 -4.79
CA ALA A 11 3.09 -14.60 -5.63
C ALA A 11 2.53 -15.77 -4.80
N GLU A 12 3.21 -16.11 -3.71
CA GLU A 12 2.81 -17.18 -2.77
C GLU A 12 1.49 -16.84 -2.09
N LEU A 13 1.39 -15.64 -1.50
CA LEU A 13 0.14 -15.16 -0.90
C LEU A 13 -1.01 -15.13 -1.91
N GLY A 14 -0.74 -14.73 -3.15
CA GLY A 14 -1.73 -14.74 -4.21
C GLY A 14 -2.21 -16.15 -4.57
N ALA A 15 -1.35 -17.17 -4.49
CA ALA A 15 -1.76 -18.56 -4.68
C ALA A 15 -2.64 -19.04 -3.51
N GLU A 16 -2.22 -18.80 -2.27
CA GLU A 16 -2.98 -19.18 -1.07
C GLU A 16 -4.40 -18.56 -1.05
N LEU A 17 -4.52 -17.26 -1.37
CA LEU A 17 -5.81 -16.58 -1.41
C LEU A 17 -6.73 -17.19 -2.48
N ARG A 18 -6.18 -17.54 -3.66
CA ARG A 18 -6.96 -18.19 -4.73
C ARG A 18 -7.42 -19.59 -4.34
N GLU A 19 -6.58 -20.37 -3.66
CA GLU A 19 -6.97 -21.69 -3.13
C GLU A 19 -8.12 -21.59 -2.12
N MET A 20 -8.19 -20.49 -1.36
CA MET A 20 -9.30 -20.17 -0.47
C MET A 20 -10.52 -19.56 -1.18
N GLY A 21 -10.48 -19.38 -2.50
CA GLY A 21 -11.59 -18.86 -3.30
C GLY A 21 -11.67 -17.33 -3.37
N ALA A 22 -10.61 -16.60 -3.01
CA ALA A 22 -10.55 -15.15 -3.10
C ALA A 22 -9.84 -14.67 -4.37
N GLU A 23 -10.34 -13.57 -4.94
CA GLU A 23 -9.67 -12.85 -6.02
C GLU A 23 -8.82 -11.71 -5.44
N ALA A 24 -7.51 -11.75 -5.70
CA ALA A 24 -6.56 -10.77 -5.17
C ALA A 24 -5.80 -10.08 -6.31
N THR A 25 -5.77 -8.75 -6.29
CA THR A 25 -4.98 -7.93 -7.20
C THR A 25 -3.86 -7.22 -6.44
N PHE A 26 -2.61 -7.43 -6.86
CA PHE A 26 -1.43 -6.81 -6.26
C PHE A 26 -0.97 -5.60 -7.07
N ALA A 27 -1.60 -4.45 -6.86
CA ALA A 27 -1.24 -3.22 -7.56
C ALA A 27 0.04 -2.57 -7.00
N SER A 28 0.91 -2.12 -7.90
CA SER A 28 2.01 -1.22 -7.56
C SER A 28 1.50 0.22 -7.51
N CYS A 29 1.54 0.84 -6.33
CA CYS A 29 1.06 2.20 -6.08
C CYS A 29 1.71 2.75 -4.81
N ASP A 30 2.20 4.00 -4.87
CA ASP A 30 2.44 4.81 -3.68
C ASP A 30 1.12 5.43 -3.23
N VAL A 31 0.77 5.30 -1.96
CA VAL A 31 -0.51 5.81 -1.41
C VAL A 31 -0.51 7.33 -1.28
N ALA A 32 0.68 7.92 -1.11
CA ALA A 32 0.87 9.37 -1.06
C ALA A 32 0.83 10.04 -2.45
N ASP A 33 0.79 9.25 -3.53
CA ASP A 33 0.57 9.78 -4.88
C ASP A 33 -0.94 9.78 -5.19
N ARG A 34 -1.54 10.97 -5.08
CA ARG A 34 -2.98 11.18 -5.25
C ARG A 34 -3.49 10.72 -6.61
N ASP A 35 -2.76 11.01 -7.68
CA ASP A 35 -3.21 10.72 -9.04
C ASP A 35 -3.08 9.22 -9.36
N ALA A 36 -2.00 8.60 -8.87
CA ALA A 36 -1.83 7.15 -8.95
C ALA A 36 -2.92 6.42 -8.14
N LEU A 37 -3.23 6.88 -6.92
CA LEU A 37 -4.26 6.27 -6.09
C LEU A 37 -5.66 6.45 -6.70
N ALA A 38 -5.97 7.62 -7.25
CA ALA A 38 -7.23 7.85 -7.94
C ALA A 38 -7.39 6.91 -9.15
N SER A 39 -6.33 6.73 -9.93
CA SER A 39 -6.30 5.80 -11.07
C SER A 39 -6.51 4.34 -10.63
N LEU A 40 -5.90 3.94 -9.51
CA LEU A 40 -6.08 2.61 -8.93
C LEU A 40 -7.52 2.39 -8.45
N LEU A 41 -8.10 3.37 -7.75
CA LEU A 41 -9.48 3.28 -7.27
C LEU A 41 -10.48 3.20 -8.44
N ALA A 42 -10.23 3.92 -9.52
CA ALA A 42 -11.05 3.85 -10.73
C ALA A 42 -10.98 2.50 -11.45
N ALA A 43 -9.95 1.68 -11.20
CA ALA A 43 -9.80 0.36 -11.78
C ALA A 43 -10.55 -0.75 -11.02
N VAL A 44 -11.17 -0.44 -9.87
CA VAL A 44 -11.98 -1.41 -9.12
C VAL A 44 -13.23 -1.77 -9.95
N PRO A 45 -13.56 -3.06 -10.16
CA PRO A 45 -14.72 -3.46 -10.96
C PRO A 45 -16.04 -2.92 -10.39
N ALA A 46 -16.90 -2.39 -11.27
CA ALA A 46 -18.19 -1.85 -10.87
C ALA A 46 -19.13 -2.89 -10.24
N ASP A 47 -19.02 -4.17 -10.65
CA ASP A 47 -19.79 -5.28 -10.10
C ASP A 47 -19.35 -5.67 -8.68
N HIS A 48 -18.15 -5.24 -8.26
CA HIS A 48 -17.56 -5.49 -6.94
C HIS A 48 -17.04 -4.17 -6.35
N PRO A 49 -17.93 -3.23 -5.97
CA PRO A 49 -17.53 -1.91 -5.51
C PRO A 49 -16.74 -1.99 -4.20
N LEU A 50 -15.79 -1.06 -4.03
CA LEU A 50 -15.01 -0.94 -2.79
C LEU A 50 -15.91 -0.56 -1.61
N THR A 51 -15.88 -1.37 -0.55
CA THR A 51 -16.71 -1.17 0.65
C THR A 51 -15.92 -0.89 1.92
N ALA A 52 -14.62 -1.20 1.92
CA ALA A 52 -13.75 -1.02 3.08
C ALA A 52 -12.32 -0.71 2.64
N VAL A 53 -11.61 0.06 3.46
CA VAL A 53 -10.18 0.33 3.31
C VAL A 53 -9.47 -0.03 4.61
N ILE A 54 -8.42 -0.85 4.50
CA ILE A 54 -7.51 -1.14 5.60
C ILE A 54 -6.17 -0.46 5.28
N HIS A 55 -5.88 0.66 5.93
CA HIS A 55 -4.67 1.42 5.69
C HIS A 55 -3.51 0.95 6.60
N THR A 56 -2.71 0.03 6.08
CA THR A 56 -1.53 -0.52 6.78
C THR A 56 -0.20 -0.01 6.22
N ALA A 57 -0.24 0.94 5.28
CA ALA A 57 0.96 1.54 4.73
C ALA A 57 1.77 2.24 5.84
N GLY A 58 3.08 2.09 5.77
CA GLY A 58 4.00 2.64 6.76
C GLY A 58 5.44 2.42 6.36
N ALA A 59 6.30 3.30 6.84
CA ALA A 59 7.75 3.16 6.81
C ALA A 59 8.27 3.42 8.21
N LEU A 60 9.42 2.83 8.52
CA LEU A 60 10.12 3.03 9.78
C LEU A 60 11.47 3.68 9.50
N ASP A 61 11.84 4.60 10.37
CA ASP A 61 13.17 5.19 10.41
C ASP A 61 13.49 5.56 11.88
N ASP A 62 13.98 4.58 12.63
CA ASP A 62 14.07 4.66 14.08
C ASP A 62 15.18 5.62 14.56
N GLY A 63 14.87 6.44 15.58
CA GLY A 63 15.85 7.34 16.17
C GLY A 63 15.37 7.91 17.51
N THR A 64 16.31 8.43 18.30
CA THR A 64 15.95 9.26 19.46
C THR A 64 15.41 10.60 18.97
N VAL A 65 14.60 11.27 19.80
CA VAL A 65 13.99 12.57 19.45
C VAL A 65 15.05 13.60 19.02
N THR A 66 16.22 13.60 19.66
CA THR A 66 17.33 14.52 19.34
C THR A 66 18.05 14.21 18.04
N ALA A 67 17.83 13.03 17.45
CA ALA A 67 18.45 12.59 16.20
C ALA A 67 17.47 12.64 15.00
N LEU A 68 16.26 13.17 15.20
CA LEU A 68 15.28 13.35 14.13
C LEU A 68 15.67 14.55 13.26
N THR A 69 15.44 14.43 11.96
CA THR A 69 15.53 15.53 11.00
C THR A 69 14.19 15.66 10.28
N PRO A 70 13.89 16.80 9.64
CA PRO A 70 12.70 16.97 8.82
C PRO A 70 12.53 15.86 7.77
N GLU A 71 13.60 15.45 7.11
CA GLU A 71 13.57 14.43 6.05
C GLU A 71 13.19 13.04 6.62
N ARG A 72 13.64 12.73 7.83
CA ARG A 72 13.28 11.49 8.53
C ARG A 72 11.80 11.50 8.93
N LEU A 73 11.29 12.65 9.38
CA LEU A 73 9.87 12.82 9.69
C LEU A 73 9.01 12.69 8.43
N ASP A 74 9.38 13.35 7.34
CA ASP A 74 8.67 13.26 6.06
C ASP A 74 8.61 11.80 5.57
N THR A 75 9.71 11.06 5.71
CA THR A 75 9.78 9.64 5.30
C THR A 75 8.75 8.76 6.00
N VAL A 76 8.54 8.94 7.30
CA VAL A 76 7.60 8.11 8.09
C VAL A 76 6.16 8.62 8.03
N LEU A 77 5.96 9.92 7.84
CA LEU A 77 4.64 10.53 7.74
C LEU A 77 4.01 10.36 6.36
N ARG A 78 4.79 10.46 5.28
CA ARG A 78 4.31 10.35 3.90
C ARG A 78 3.34 9.19 3.67
N PRO A 79 3.65 7.92 3.99
CA PRO A 79 2.73 6.82 3.72
C PRO A 79 1.50 6.79 4.63
N LYS A 80 1.39 7.68 5.63
CA LYS A 80 0.32 7.70 6.64
C LYS A 80 -0.54 8.96 6.65
N ALA A 81 0.02 10.09 6.21
CA ALA A 81 -0.60 11.40 6.38
C ALA A 81 -0.89 12.12 5.06
N ASP A 82 -0.16 11.81 3.99
CA ASP A 82 -0.34 12.39 2.65
C ASP A 82 -1.42 11.63 1.87
#